data_AF-A0A934NJU8-F1
#
_entry.id   AF-A0A934NJU8-F1
#
_cell.length_a   1.000
_cell.length_b   1.000
_cell.length_c   1.000
_cell.angle_alpha   90.00
_cell.angle_beta   90.00
_cell.angle_gamma   90.00
#
_symmetry.space_group_name_H-M   'P 1'
#
loop_
_entity.id
_entity.type
_entity.pdbx_description
1 polymer ?
#
loop_
_entity_poly.entity_id
_entity_poly.type
_entity_poly.pdbx_seq_one_letter_code
_entity_poly.pdbx_strand_id
1 'polypeptide(L)'
;MCRVCLKRPEIPDERYGRCESCAANGRIAFRFRLGPRRDGTGLVVRAGELSPHALRQKWRDPLLSYSGRPADKPHLGLHEIELVTARDRLESVRLAHDLGPRADEAVAALRAAAERTDTAW
;
A
#
# COMPACT_ATOMS: atom_id res chain seq x y z
N MET A 1 -5.94 6.83 -17.25
CA MET A 1 -4.63 6.15 -17.32
C MET A 1 -4.58 5.04 -16.30
N CYS A 2 -4.03 3.88 -16.65
CA CYS A 2 -3.85 2.78 -15.72
C CYS A 2 -2.90 3.21 -14.59
N ARG A 3 -3.33 3.09 -13.33
CA ARG A 3 -2.50 3.44 -12.19
C ARG A 3 -1.29 2.53 -12.05
N VAL A 4 -1.38 1.28 -12.50
CA VAL A 4 -0.26 0.31 -12.44
C VAL A 4 0.75 0.60 -13.55
N CYS A 5 0.38 0.41 -14.81
CA CYS A 5 1.31 0.46 -15.94
C CYS A 5 1.35 1.81 -16.67
N LEU A 6 0.57 2.81 -16.24
CA LEU A 6 0.42 4.12 -16.88
C LEU A 6 -0.09 4.10 -18.32
N LYS A 7 -0.43 2.95 -18.91
CA LYS A 7 -1.03 2.92 -20.26
C LYS A 7 -2.46 3.45 -20.24
N ARG A 8 -2.89 4.06 -21.35
CA ARG A 8 -4.31 4.40 -21.56
C ARG A 8 -5.10 3.08 -21.70
N PRO A 9 -6.11 2.82 -20.85
CA PRO A 9 -6.92 1.62 -21.00
C PRO A 9 -7.82 1.74 -22.24
N GLU A 10 -7.97 0.65 -23.00
CA GLU A 10 -8.93 0.55 -24.11
C GLU A 10 -10.36 0.50 -23.58
N ILE A 11 -10.59 -0.26 -22.51
CA ILE A 11 -11.84 -0.30 -21.76
C ILE A 11 -11.52 0.08 -20.29
N PRO A 12 -12.13 1.14 -19.73
CA PRO A 12 -11.88 1.51 -18.35
C PRO A 12 -12.45 0.45 -17.39
N ASP A 13 -11.59 -0.23 -16.62
CA ASP A 13 -12.04 -0.84 -15.36
C ASP A 13 -12.20 0.29 -14.35
N GLU A 14 -13.42 0.86 -14.31
CA GLU A 14 -13.77 2.06 -13.53
C GLU A 14 -13.47 1.90 -12.04
N ARG A 15 -13.44 0.67 -11.53
CA ARG A 15 -13.48 0.44 -10.09
C ARG A 15 -12.16 0.73 -9.38
N TYR A 16 -11.02 0.69 -10.08
CA TYR A 16 -9.68 0.92 -9.49
C TYR A 16 -8.66 1.63 -10.41
N GLY A 17 -9.10 2.11 -11.58
CA GLY A 17 -8.21 2.78 -12.52
C GLY A 17 -7.11 1.86 -13.05
N ARG A 18 -7.41 0.58 -13.29
CA ARG A 18 -6.49 -0.38 -13.92
C ARG A 18 -6.87 -0.60 -15.38
N CYS A 19 -5.93 -1.08 -16.20
CA CYS A 19 -6.28 -1.62 -17.51
C CYS A 19 -6.59 -3.12 -17.37
N GLU A 20 -7.30 -3.67 -18.35
CA GLU A 20 -7.69 -5.08 -18.41
C GLU A 20 -6.50 -6.03 -18.17
N SER A 21 -5.39 -5.81 -18.85
CA SER A 21 -4.17 -6.62 -18.67
C SER A 21 -3.66 -6.60 -17.22
N CYS A 22 -3.62 -5.44 -16.56
CA CYS A 22 -3.20 -5.37 -15.16
C CYS A 22 -4.22 -6.02 -14.22
N ALA A 23 -5.52 -5.93 -14.54
CA ALA A 23 -6.57 -6.58 -13.77
C ALA A 23 -6.49 -8.12 -13.88
N ALA A 24 -6.34 -8.65 -15.10
CA ALA A 24 -6.22 -10.08 -15.38
C ALA A 24 -5.00 -10.71 -14.72
N ASN A 25 -3.88 -9.98 -14.66
CA ASN A 25 -2.65 -10.43 -13.98
C ASN A 25 -2.65 -10.16 -12.46
N GLY A 26 -3.76 -9.67 -11.90
CA GLY A 26 -3.85 -9.39 -10.47
C GLY A 26 -2.91 -8.28 -9.97
N ARG A 27 -2.39 -7.42 -10.86
CA ARG A 27 -1.49 -6.32 -10.49
C ARG A 27 -2.27 -5.18 -9.85
N ILE A 28 -1.65 -4.52 -8.86
CA ILE A 28 -2.29 -3.53 -8.00
C ILE A 28 -1.33 -2.38 -7.75
N ALA A 29 -1.84 -1.15 -7.77
CA ALA A 29 -1.11 0.01 -7.34
C ALA A 29 -1.59 0.39 -5.95
N PHE A 30 -0.70 0.28 -4.95
CA PHE A 30 -0.93 0.79 -3.61
C PHE A 30 -0.40 2.22 -3.51
N ARG A 31 -1.13 3.11 -2.85
CA ARG A 31 -0.69 4.49 -2.60
C ARG A 31 -0.62 4.73 -1.11
N PHE A 32 0.52 5.25 -0.69
CA PHE A 32 0.78 5.60 0.70
C PHE A 32 0.98 7.10 0.83
N ARG A 33 0.42 7.67 1.88
CA ARG A 33 0.71 9.04 2.31
C ARG A 33 1.80 8.99 3.35
N LEU A 34 2.94 9.59 3.01
CA LEU A 34 4.02 9.83 3.94
C LEU A 34 3.83 11.21 4.59
N GLY A 35 4.18 11.31 5.86
CA GLY A 35 4.24 12.57 6.58
C GLY A 35 5.46 12.61 7.50
N PRO A 36 5.85 13.80 7.99
CA PRO A 36 6.94 13.90 8.94
C PRO A 36 6.61 13.12 10.22
N ARG A 37 7.62 12.52 10.85
CA ARG A 37 7.49 11.95 12.19
C ARG A 37 7.23 13.05 13.22
N ARG A 38 6.63 12.68 14.36
CA ARG A 38 6.33 13.64 15.45
C ARG A 38 7.59 14.21 16.09
N ASP A 39 8.67 13.43 16.08
CA ASP A 39 10.01 13.79 16.56
C ASP A 39 10.82 14.60 15.52
N GLY A 40 10.26 14.85 14.33
CA GLY A 40 10.95 15.54 13.24
C GLY A 40 12.00 14.72 12.49
N THR A 41 12.27 13.47 12.89
CA THR A 41 13.38 12.65 12.38
C THR A 41 13.01 11.81 11.14
N GLY A 42 12.59 12.48 10.07
CA GLY A 42 12.30 11.85 8.78
C GLY A 42 10.82 11.56 8.55
N LEU A 43 10.51 10.55 7.72
CA LEU A 43 9.16 10.24 7.24
C LEU A 43 8.56 9.02 7.93
N VAL A 44 7.22 8.98 7.98
CA VAL A 44 6.43 7.82 8.40
C VAL A 44 5.18 7.68 7.54
N VAL A 45 4.73 6.46 7.34
CA VAL A 45 3.46 6.18 6.66
C VAL A 45 2.30 6.60 7.58
N ARG A 46 1.42 7.45 7.06
CA ARG A 46 0.27 8.00 7.79
C ARG A 46 -1.05 7.38 7.36
N ALA A 47 -1.13 6.96 6.10
CA ALA A 47 -2.34 6.42 5.51
C ALA A 47 -2.02 5.68 4.21
N GLY A 48 -2.97 4.85 3.81
CA GLY A 48 -3.00 4.10 2.57
C GLY A 48 -4.28 4.45 1.80
N GLU A 49 -4.52 3.80 0.68
CA GLU A 49 -5.62 4.15 -0.24
C GLU A 49 -6.86 3.27 -0.07
N LEU A 50 -6.71 2.03 0.39
CA LEU A 50 -7.85 1.12 0.48
C LEU A 50 -8.73 1.43 1.69
N SER A 51 -10.04 1.52 1.42
CA SER A 51 -11.04 1.61 2.47
C SER A 51 -11.10 0.30 3.28
N PRO A 52 -11.47 0.35 4.57
CA PRO A 52 -11.54 -0.84 5.42
C PRO A 52 -12.45 -1.94 4.84
N HIS A 53 -13.52 -1.53 4.14
CA HIS A 53 -14.42 -2.45 3.47
C HIS A 53 -13.76 -3.16 2.28
N ALA A 54 -13.03 -2.41 1.43
CA ALA A 54 -12.33 -2.97 0.27
C ALA A 54 -11.22 -3.94 0.69
N LEU A 55 -10.50 -3.63 1.78
CA LEU A 55 -9.47 -4.48 2.35
C LEU A 55 -10.06 -5.82 2.85
N ARG A 56 -11.13 -5.78 3.65
CA ARG A 56 -11.76 -6.98 4.21
C ARG A 56 -12.40 -7.88 3.15
N GLN A 57 -13.03 -7.32 2.12
CA GLN A 57 -13.69 -8.14 1.10
C GLN A 57 -12.72 -8.76 0.12
N LYS A 58 -11.71 -8.00 -0.32
CA LYS A 58 -10.84 -8.48 -1.38
C LYS A 58 -9.63 -9.22 -0.85
N TRP A 59 -9.00 -8.72 0.22
CA TRP A 59 -7.78 -9.31 0.78
C TRP A 59 -8.06 -10.30 1.89
N ARG A 60 -9.27 -10.86 1.95
CA ARG A 60 -9.59 -11.92 2.92
C ARG A 60 -8.58 -13.07 2.84
N ASP A 61 -8.26 -13.55 1.64
CA ASP A 61 -7.37 -14.71 1.47
C ASP A 61 -5.90 -14.37 1.81
N PRO A 62 -5.31 -13.24 1.37
CA PRO A 62 -4.04 -12.74 1.89
C PRO A 62 -4.01 -12.55 3.42
N LEU A 63 -5.07 -11.97 4.00
CA LEU A 63 -5.19 -11.77 5.45
C LEU A 63 -5.21 -13.09 6.22
N LEU A 64 -5.90 -14.10 5.67
CA LEU A 64 -5.93 -15.45 6.24
C LEU A 64 -4.54 -16.12 6.22
N SER A 65 -3.75 -15.87 5.16
CA SER A 65 -2.37 -16.39 5.07
C SER A 65 -1.39 -15.71 6.02
N TYR A 66 -1.70 -14.50 6.50
CA TYR A 66 -0.85 -13.73 7.41
C TYR A 66 -1.05 -14.08 8.89
N SER A 67 -1.87 -15.08 9.23
CA SER A 67 -2.12 -15.57 10.60
C SER A 67 -2.62 -14.54 11.63
N GLY A 68 -3.03 -13.34 11.22
CA GLY A 68 -3.51 -12.29 12.13
C GLY A 68 -5.02 -12.15 12.03
N ARG A 69 -5.75 -12.44 13.11
CA ARG A 69 -7.17 -12.10 13.25
C ARG A 69 -7.33 -10.60 13.05
N PRO A 70 -7.93 -10.12 11.93
CA PRO A 70 -8.15 -8.68 11.74
C PRO A 70 -9.14 -8.10 12.77
N ALA A 71 -9.83 -8.98 13.50
CA ALA A 71 -10.87 -8.67 14.46
C ALA A 71 -10.35 -8.13 15.80
N ASP A 72 -9.08 -8.36 16.16
CA ASP A 72 -8.59 -8.07 17.52
C ASP A 72 -8.03 -6.64 17.68
N LYS A 73 -7.90 -5.84 16.62
CA LYS A 73 -7.38 -4.46 16.71
C LYS A 73 -8.11 -3.52 15.74
N PRO A 74 -9.15 -2.77 16.20
CA PRO A 74 -9.99 -1.90 15.35
C PRO A 74 -9.24 -0.75 14.64
N HIS A 75 -7.97 -0.57 14.96
CA HIS A 75 -7.11 0.56 14.56
C HIS A 75 -5.79 0.12 13.94
N LEU A 76 -5.58 -1.18 13.66
CA LEU A 76 -4.51 -1.57 12.73
C LEU A 76 -4.67 -0.70 11.48
N GLY A 77 -3.64 0.09 11.19
CA GLY A 77 -3.66 1.01 10.08
C GLY A 77 -3.83 0.16 8.84
N LEU A 78 -4.97 0.29 8.16
CA LEU A 78 -5.28 -0.49 6.96
C LEU A 78 -4.16 -0.39 5.91
N HIS A 79 -3.43 0.71 5.96
CA HIS A 79 -2.23 1.02 5.20
C HIS A 79 -1.04 0.10 5.47
N GLU A 80 -0.93 -0.49 6.65
CA GLU A 80 0.14 -1.43 6.98
C GLU A 80 -0.13 -2.83 6.41
N ILE A 81 -1.38 -3.27 6.38
CA ILE A 81 -1.77 -4.49 5.65
C ILE A 81 -1.52 -4.31 4.15
N GLU A 82 -1.84 -3.12 3.63
CA GLU A 82 -1.50 -2.75 2.25
C GLU A 82 0.02 -2.81 2.01
N LEU A 83 0.84 -2.35 2.96
CA LEU A 83 2.30 -2.39 2.86
C LEU A 83 2.86 -3.81 2.85
N VAL A 84 2.39 -4.66 3.76
CA VAL A 84 2.78 -6.07 3.82
C VAL A 84 2.43 -6.77 2.51
N THR A 85 1.21 -6.58 2.02
CA THR A 85 0.75 -7.16 0.75
C THR A 85 1.57 -6.64 -0.43
N ALA A 86 1.88 -5.34 -0.44
CA ALA A 86 2.71 -4.74 -1.47
C ALA A 86 4.15 -5.26 -1.44
N ARG A 87 4.72 -5.48 -0.25
CA ARG A 87 6.10 -5.96 -0.05
C ARG A 87 6.32 -7.30 -0.75
N ASP A 88 5.42 -8.25 -0.55
CA ASP A 88 5.60 -9.62 -1.03
C ASP A 88 5.44 -9.76 -2.55
N ARG A 89 4.88 -8.74 -3.22
CA ARG A 89 4.67 -8.69 -4.68
C ARG A 89 5.16 -7.38 -5.29
N LEU A 90 6.22 -6.80 -4.72
CA LEU A 90 6.71 -5.49 -5.12
C LEU A 90 7.44 -5.56 -6.47
N GLU A 91 6.83 -4.97 -7.50
CA GLU A 91 7.47 -4.84 -8.82
C GLU A 91 8.18 -3.48 -9.01
N SER A 92 7.62 -2.41 -8.45
CA SER A 92 8.16 -1.05 -8.61
C SER A 92 7.61 -0.09 -7.54
N VAL A 93 8.39 0.96 -7.24
CA VAL A 93 7.99 2.08 -6.38
C VAL A 93 8.04 3.37 -7.19
N ARG A 94 7.01 4.20 -7.06
CA ARG A 94 6.99 5.55 -7.62
C ARG A 94 6.77 6.54 -6.50
N LEU A 95 7.63 7.54 -6.45
CA LEU A 95 7.54 8.63 -5.49
C LEU A 95 6.87 9.84 -6.15
N ALA A 96 6.13 10.59 -5.34
CA ALA A 96 5.63 11.89 -5.75
C ALA A 96 6.81 12.87 -5.94
N HIS A 97 6.62 13.88 -6.79
CA HIS A 97 7.70 14.79 -7.19
C HIS A 97 8.37 15.50 -5.98
N ASP A 98 7.56 15.90 -5.00
CA ASP A 98 7.99 16.53 -3.74
C ASP A 98 8.83 15.61 -2.85
N LEU A 99 8.70 14.29 -3.01
CA LEU A 99 9.51 13.29 -2.31
C LEU A 99 10.80 12.93 -3.06
N GLY A 100 10.99 13.41 -4.30
CA GLY A 100 12.17 13.14 -5.11
C GLY A 100 13.49 13.46 -4.40
N PRO A 101 13.65 14.66 -3.80
CA PRO A 101 14.84 15.01 -3.01
C PRO A 101 15.03 14.21 -1.72
N ARG A 102 13.99 13.48 -1.27
CA ARG A 102 13.96 12.71 -0.02
C ARG A 102 13.68 11.22 -0.29
N ALA A 103 14.10 10.74 -1.46
CA ALA A 103 13.75 9.40 -1.92
C ALA A 103 14.20 8.31 -0.95
N ASP A 104 15.41 8.44 -0.40
CA ASP A 104 15.96 7.48 0.56
C ASP A 104 15.17 7.46 1.87
N GLU A 105 14.75 8.63 2.38
CA GLU A 105 13.89 8.71 3.56
C GLU A 105 12.51 8.10 3.31
N ALA A 106 11.95 8.30 2.11
CA ALA A 106 10.66 7.74 1.74
C ALA A 106 10.70 6.22 1.66
N VAL A 107 11.75 5.66 1.03
CA VAL A 107 11.95 4.21 0.94
C VAL A 107 12.24 3.63 2.33
N ALA A 108 13.05 4.29 3.15
CA ALA A 108 13.32 3.87 4.52
C ALA A 108 12.03 3.84 5.37
N ALA A 109 11.17 4.84 5.24
CA ALA A 109 9.87 4.88 5.93
C ALA A 109 8.94 3.73 5.50
N LEU A 110 8.93 3.40 4.20
CA LEU A 110 8.14 2.28 3.67
C LEU A 110 8.66 0.93 4.19
N ARG A 111 9.98 0.71 4.18
CA ARG A 111 10.60 -0.51 4.73
C ARG A 111 10.33 -0.68 6.21
N ALA A 112 10.59 0.37 7.00
CA ALA A 112 10.34 0.36 8.44
C ALA A 112 8.87 0.09 8.75
N ALA A 113 7.94 0.61 7.94
CA ALA A 113 6.52 0.32 8.11
C ALA A 113 6.13 -1.11 7.72
N ALA A 114 6.78 -1.71 6.73
CA ALA A 114 6.53 -3.08 6.29
C ALA A 114 7.20 -4.16 7.17
N GLU A 115 8.16 -3.78 8.00
CA GLU A 115 8.89 -4.66 8.93
C GLU A 115 8.36 -4.61 10.37
N ARG A 116 7.34 -3.78 10.67
CA ARG A 116 6.73 -3.71 12.00
C ARG A 116 6.01 -5.02 12.33
N THR A 117 6.61 -5.84 13.20
CA THR A 117 6.05 -7.10 13.72
C THR A 117 4.95 -6.84 14.73
N ASP A 118 3.93 -7.72 14.84
CA ASP A 118 2.76 -7.64 15.74
C ASP A 118 3.05 -7.22 17.20
N THR A 119 4.25 -7.46 17.72
CA THR A 119 4.72 -7.06 19.06
C THR A 119 5.06 -5.58 19.20
N ALA A 120 5.27 -4.86 18.10
CA ALA A 120 5.53 -3.42 18.06
C ALA A 120 4.23 -2.58 17.96
N TRP A 121 3.06 -3.20 18.21
CA TRP A 121 1.72 -2.66 17.97
C TRP A 121 0.83 -2.60 19.20
#